data_AF-A0A532BMG9-F1
#
_entry.id   AF-A0A532BMG9-F1
#
_cell.length_a   1.000
_cell.length_b   1.000
_cell.length_c   1.000
_cell.angle_alpha   90.00
_cell.angle_beta   90.00
_cell.angle_gamma   90.00
#
_symmetry.space_group_name_H-M   'P 1'
#
loop_
_entity.id
_entity.type
_entity.pdbx_description
1 polymer ?
#
loop_
_entity_poly.entity_id
_entity_poly.type
_entity_poly.pdbx_seq_one_letter_code
_entity_poly.pdbx_strand_id
1 'polypeptide(L)'
;MSSPIISIEGPTSTTSEGFLADAKSGGCAPSSYGSSPTSPGDVDPAIWDKIKDHPCFSEEAHHYFARMHVAVAPACNVQCNYCNRKYDCANESRPGVVSEKLTPDQALRKVIAVANKVPQLSVLGIAGPGDACYDWEKTKATFDRVIREIPDIKLCVSTNGLVLPDHVAELAEMNVDHVTITINMV
;
A
#
# COMPACT_ATOMS: atom_id res chain seq x y z
N MET A 1 -49.31 -2.48 26.52
CA MET A 1 -48.73 -3.59 25.74
C MET A 1 -47.33 -3.80 26.29
N SER A 2 -47.15 -4.84 27.10
CA SER A 2 -45.95 -5.09 27.90
C SER A 2 -45.09 -6.11 27.19
N SER A 3 -43.84 -5.76 26.84
CA SER A 3 -42.88 -6.68 26.24
C SER A 3 -42.45 -7.75 27.26
N PRO A 4 -42.21 -9.00 26.86
CA PRO A 4 -41.69 -10.02 27.76
C PRO A 4 -40.19 -9.80 27.99
N ILE A 5 -39.78 -9.92 29.26
CA ILE A 5 -38.40 -9.84 29.73
C ILE A 5 -37.78 -11.23 29.53
N ILE A 6 -36.71 -11.32 28.73
CA ILE A 6 -35.91 -12.55 28.61
C ILE A 6 -34.82 -12.49 29.68
N SER A 7 -34.88 -13.41 30.65
CA SER A 7 -33.84 -13.62 31.66
C SER A 7 -32.65 -14.32 31.01
N ILE A 8 -31.47 -13.69 31.09
CA ILE A 8 -30.21 -14.31 30.69
C ILE A 8 -29.65 -15.02 31.92
N GLU A 9 -29.64 -16.35 31.90
CA GLU A 9 -28.92 -17.16 32.87
C GLU A 9 -27.41 -16.95 32.70
N GLY A 10 -26.72 -16.70 33.83
CA GLY A 10 -25.30 -16.35 33.85
C GLY A 10 -24.37 -17.50 33.45
N PRO A 11 -23.11 -17.20 33.07
CA PRO A 11 -22.16 -18.21 32.64
C PRO A 11 -21.71 -19.08 33.82
N THR A 12 -22.00 -20.37 33.73
CA THR A 12 -21.45 -21.41 34.62
C THR A 12 -19.94 -21.51 34.42
N SER A 13 -19.20 -21.38 35.52
CA SER A 13 -17.76 -21.56 35.61
C SER A 13 -17.36 -23.02 35.33
N THR A 14 -16.83 -23.30 34.15
CA THR A 14 -16.01 -24.49 33.90
C THR A 14 -14.54 -24.12 33.99
N THR A 15 -13.87 -24.76 34.94
CA THR A 15 -12.47 -24.60 35.33
C THR A 15 -11.49 -24.88 34.18
N SER A 16 -10.55 -23.95 34.01
CA SER A 16 -9.53 -23.92 32.96
C SER A 16 -8.27 -24.70 33.34
N GLU A 17 -8.39 -25.97 33.76
CA GLU A 17 -7.22 -26.77 34.17
C GLU A 17 -6.81 -27.87 33.18
N GLY A 18 -7.50 -28.00 32.03
CA GLY A 18 -7.24 -29.06 31.05
C GLY A 18 -6.36 -28.69 29.84
N PHE A 19 -6.00 -27.42 29.64
CA PHE A 19 -5.37 -26.96 28.38
C PHE A 19 -3.87 -26.63 28.47
N LEU A 20 -3.23 -26.84 29.63
CA LEU A 20 -1.84 -26.43 29.86
C LEU A 20 -0.80 -27.56 29.73
N ALA A 21 -1.17 -28.77 29.32
CA ALA A 21 -0.29 -29.93 29.40
C ALA A 21 0.48 -30.32 28.11
N ASP A 22 0.41 -29.56 27.02
CA ASP A 22 1.14 -29.90 25.77
C ASP A 22 1.88 -28.73 25.11
N ALA A 23 2.43 -27.81 25.93
CA ALA A 23 3.44 -26.88 25.46
C ALA A 23 4.83 -27.55 25.49
N LYS A 24 5.07 -28.47 24.55
CA LYS A 24 6.45 -28.88 24.23
C LYS A 24 7.19 -27.65 23.71
N SER A 25 8.31 -27.34 24.34
CA SER A 25 9.23 -26.26 24.00
C SER A 25 9.88 -26.50 22.63
N GLY A 26 9.16 -26.21 21.56
CA GLY A 26 9.73 -25.95 20.24
C GLY A 26 9.98 -24.46 20.14
N GLY A 27 11.22 -24.02 20.39
CA GLY A 27 11.61 -22.64 20.13
C GLY A 27 11.33 -22.28 18.68
N CYS A 28 10.66 -21.16 18.46
CA CYS A 28 10.45 -20.62 17.12
C CYS A 28 11.83 -20.40 16.47
N ALA A 29 12.14 -21.21 15.46
CA ALA A 29 13.16 -20.81 14.50
C ALA A 29 12.70 -19.47 13.89
N PRO A 30 13.62 -18.52 13.61
CA PRO A 30 13.28 -17.33 12.85
C PRO A 30 12.98 -17.75 11.41
N SER A 31 11.77 -18.24 11.15
CA SER A 31 11.20 -18.25 9.82
C SER A 31 11.08 -16.80 9.38
N SER A 32 11.64 -16.48 8.21
CA SER A 32 11.81 -15.15 7.62
C SER A 32 10.48 -14.48 7.24
N TYR A 33 9.56 -14.35 8.19
CA TYR A 33 8.33 -13.58 8.04
C TYR A 33 8.71 -12.09 7.98
N GLY A 34 8.99 -11.60 6.77
CA GLY A 34 9.21 -10.17 6.51
C GLY A 34 10.45 -9.84 5.67
N SER A 35 11.23 -10.82 5.22
CA SER A 35 12.30 -10.55 4.25
C SER A 35 11.66 -10.34 2.88
N SER A 36 11.83 -9.15 2.29
CA SER A 36 11.61 -8.96 0.85
C SER A 36 12.37 -10.07 0.10
N PRO A 37 11.81 -10.64 -0.98
CA PRO A 37 12.53 -11.65 -1.75
C PRO A 37 13.85 -11.05 -2.21
N THR A 38 14.94 -11.54 -1.64
CA THR A 38 16.28 -11.04 -1.87
C THR A 38 16.99 -11.82 -2.96
N SER A 39 16.35 -12.86 -3.52
CA SER A 39 16.96 -13.69 -4.54
C SER A 39 15.95 -14.25 -5.56
N PRO A 40 16.39 -14.46 -6.83
CA PRO A 40 15.56 -15.03 -7.89
C PRO A 40 15.03 -16.45 -7.62
N GLY A 41 15.59 -17.15 -6.63
CA GLY A 41 15.20 -18.51 -6.27
C GLY A 41 13.99 -18.62 -5.34
N ASP A 42 13.53 -17.49 -4.77
CA ASP A 42 12.50 -17.48 -3.73
C ASP A 42 11.07 -17.32 -4.30
N VAL A 43 10.95 -16.89 -5.56
CA VAL A 43 9.68 -16.56 -6.21
C VAL A 43 9.64 -17.03 -7.65
N ASP A 44 8.44 -17.15 -8.21
CA ASP A 44 8.24 -17.45 -9.63
C ASP A 44 8.99 -16.42 -10.52
N PRO A 45 9.65 -16.83 -11.61
CA PRO A 45 10.41 -15.92 -12.47
C PRO A 45 9.61 -14.72 -12.99
N ALA A 46 8.32 -14.91 -13.31
CA ALA A 46 7.48 -13.82 -13.81
C ALA A 46 7.18 -12.77 -12.72
N ILE A 47 7.13 -13.19 -11.45
CA ILE A 47 6.97 -12.29 -10.30
C ILE A 47 8.30 -11.56 -10.02
N TRP A 48 9.42 -12.27 -10.13
CA TRP A 48 10.76 -11.70 -9.93
C TRP A 48 11.02 -10.50 -10.87
N ASP A 49 10.64 -10.61 -12.15
CA ASP A 49 10.84 -9.54 -13.13
C ASP A 49 10.09 -8.24 -12.79
N LYS A 50 8.96 -8.34 -12.09
CA LYS A 50 8.22 -7.17 -11.60
C LYS A 50 8.95 -6.52 -10.43
N ILE A 51 9.48 -7.34 -9.51
CA ILE A 51 10.07 -6.91 -8.23
C ILE A 51 11.49 -6.36 -8.38
N LYS A 52 12.34 -6.98 -9.21
CA LYS A 52 13.79 -6.76 -9.24
C LYS A 52 14.23 -5.31 -9.51
N ASP A 53 13.40 -4.51 -10.17
CA ASP A 53 13.69 -3.09 -10.49
C ASP A 53 12.96 -2.10 -9.57
N HIS A 54 12.20 -2.59 -8.58
CA HIS A 54 11.41 -1.76 -7.68
C HIS A 54 12.21 -1.44 -6.40
N PRO A 55 12.54 -0.16 -6.12
CA PRO A 55 13.46 0.22 -5.03
C PRO A 55 12.90 0.01 -3.61
N CYS A 56 11.61 -0.35 -3.47
CA CYS A 56 11.02 -0.74 -2.19
C CYS A 56 11.07 -2.25 -1.89
N PHE A 57 11.19 -3.09 -2.91
CA PHE A 57 11.05 -4.54 -2.78
C PHE A 57 12.35 -5.30 -3.08
N SER A 58 13.34 -4.65 -3.70
CA SER A 58 14.68 -5.21 -3.91
C SER A 58 15.74 -4.30 -3.28
N GLU A 59 16.63 -4.89 -2.48
CA GLU A 59 17.74 -4.18 -1.81
C GLU A 59 18.73 -3.61 -2.83
N GLU A 60 19.09 -4.41 -3.84
CA GLU A 60 19.96 -3.96 -4.92
C GLU A 60 19.31 -2.81 -5.71
N ALA A 61 18.00 -2.92 -6.00
CA ALA A 61 17.27 -1.90 -6.74
C ALA A 61 17.24 -0.54 -6.02
N HIS A 62 17.24 -0.54 -4.69
CA HIS A 62 17.22 0.68 -3.88
C HIS A 62 18.41 1.60 -4.17
N HIS A 63 19.54 1.04 -4.59
CA HIS A 63 20.76 1.79 -4.88
C HIS A 63 20.84 2.33 -6.31
N TYR A 64 20.14 1.72 -7.25
CA TYR A 64 20.26 2.02 -8.68
C TYR A 64 19.01 2.66 -9.30
N PHE A 65 17.83 2.37 -8.74
CA PHE A 65 16.56 2.80 -9.30
C PHE A 65 15.86 3.83 -8.42
N ALA A 66 15.20 4.78 -9.08
CA ALA A 66 14.44 5.83 -8.43
C ALA A 66 12.94 5.55 -8.51
N ARG A 67 12.23 5.89 -7.43
CA ARG A 67 10.77 6.00 -7.40
C ARG A 67 10.34 7.44 -7.23
N MET A 68 9.22 7.81 -7.83
CA MET A 68 8.60 9.12 -7.66
C MET A 68 7.17 8.95 -7.18
N HIS A 69 6.75 9.75 -6.20
CA HIS A 69 5.33 9.88 -5.83
C HIS A 69 4.75 11.19 -6.39
N VAL A 70 3.51 11.14 -6.87
CA VAL A 70 2.74 12.34 -7.27
C VAL A 70 1.56 12.57 -6.34
N ALA A 71 1.42 13.80 -5.86
CA ALA A 71 0.46 14.21 -4.86
C ALA A 71 -0.90 14.60 -5.49
N VAL A 72 -1.61 13.60 -6.04
CA VAL A 72 -2.88 13.80 -6.76
C VAL A 72 -4.12 13.38 -5.96
N ALA A 73 -3.95 12.65 -4.85
CA ALA A 73 -5.05 12.09 -4.07
C ALA A 73 -5.15 12.76 -2.68
N PRO A 74 -5.66 14.00 -2.56
CA PRO A 74 -5.74 14.71 -1.26
C PRO A 74 -6.85 14.20 -0.33
N ALA A 75 -7.89 13.53 -0.84
CA ALA A 75 -9.00 13.05 -0.03
C ALA A 75 -8.67 11.69 0.61
N CYS A 76 -9.22 11.40 1.78
CA CYS A 76 -9.12 10.09 2.44
C CYS A 76 -10.37 9.84 3.29
N ASN A 77 -10.79 8.58 3.37
CA ASN A 77 -12.01 8.07 4.02
C ASN A 77 -11.84 7.57 5.46
N VAL A 78 -10.62 7.53 5.98
CA VAL A 78 -10.32 7.11 7.35
C VAL A 78 -9.47 8.16 8.07
N GLN A 79 -9.60 8.25 9.38
CA GLN A 79 -8.75 9.09 10.22
C GLN A 79 -7.95 8.20 11.17
N CYS A 80 -6.70 7.89 10.83
CA CYS A 80 -5.82 7.15 11.73
C CYS A 80 -5.48 8.02 12.95
N ASN A 81 -5.29 7.39 14.12
CA ASN A 81 -4.95 8.10 15.36
C ASN A 81 -3.61 8.86 15.29
N TYR A 82 -2.68 8.37 14.46
CA TYR A 82 -1.36 8.99 14.25
C TYR A 82 -1.30 9.90 13.01
N CYS A 83 -2.41 10.07 12.29
CA CYS A 83 -2.45 10.88 11.07
C CYS A 83 -2.87 12.33 11.38
N ASN A 84 -2.20 13.29 10.75
CA ASN A 84 -2.66 14.69 10.73
C ASN A 84 -2.81 15.14 9.27
N ARG A 85 -4.05 15.50 8.88
CA ARG A 85 -4.46 15.86 7.51
C ARG A 85 -3.79 17.13 6.95
N LYS A 86 -3.01 17.85 7.76
CA LYS A 86 -2.16 18.95 7.30
C LYS A 86 -0.93 18.46 6.52
N TYR A 87 -0.54 17.21 6.73
CA TYR A 87 0.63 16.58 6.14
C TYR A 87 0.20 15.46 5.18
N ASP A 88 1.15 15.00 4.37
CA ASP A 88 0.99 13.82 3.53
C ASP A 88 0.75 12.57 4.38
N CYS A 89 0.13 11.55 3.76
CA CYS A 89 -0.25 10.31 4.42
C CYS A 89 0.96 9.67 5.13
N ALA A 90 0.87 9.57 6.45
CA ALA A 90 1.97 9.07 7.28
C ALA A 90 2.33 7.60 7.02
N ASN A 91 1.49 6.84 6.31
CA ASN A 91 1.74 5.43 6.02
C ASN A 91 2.82 5.23 4.95
N GLU A 92 2.91 6.15 3.97
CA GLU A 92 3.82 6.03 2.83
C GLU A 92 4.66 7.31 2.63
N SER A 93 4.61 8.22 3.59
CA SER A 93 5.41 9.45 3.60
C SER A 93 6.00 9.71 4.97
N ARG A 94 7.16 10.36 5.00
CA ARG A 94 7.81 10.75 6.25
C ARG A 94 6.90 11.73 7.01
N PRO A 95 6.78 11.63 8.34
CA PRO A 95 5.95 12.54 9.12
C PRO A 95 6.35 14.01 8.90
N GLY A 96 5.35 14.89 8.77
CA GLY A 96 5.57 16.33 8.62
C GLY A 96 5.83 16.82 7.19
N VAL A 97 5.89 15.92 6.19
CA VAL A 97 6.00 16.32 4.77
C VAL A 97 4.67 16.90 4.30
N VAL A 98 4.74 17.98 3.51
CA VAL A 98 3.58 18.60 2.86
C VAL A 98 3.88 18.71 1.38
N SER A 99 3.11 17.99 0.56
CA SER A 99 3.20 18.11 -0.89
C SER A 99 2.23 19.15 -1.45
N GLU A 100 2.66 19.85 -2.49
CA GLU A 100 1.76 20.64 -3.33
C GLU A 100 0.79 19.70 -4.04
N LYS A 101 -0.52 19.99 -3.91
CA LYS A 101 -1.58 19.20 -4.56
C LYS A 101 -1.53 19.44 -6.06
N LEU A 102 -1.43 18.36 -6.83
CA LEU A 102 -1.36 18.40 -8.28
C LEU A 102 -2.67 17.95 -8.91
N THR A 103 -3.05 18.58 -10.01
CA THR A 103 -4.03 18.00 -10.92
C THR A 103 -3.38 16.86 -11.74
N PRO A 104 -4.18 15.94 -12.33
CA PRO A 104 -3.62 14.90 -13.18
C PRO A 104 -2.74 15.42 -14.33
N ASP A 105 -3.08 16.57 -14.93
CA ASP A 105 -2.24 17.23 -15.95
C ASP A 105 -0.90 17.74 -15.39
N GLN A 106 -0.94 18.35 -14.21
CA GLN A 106 0.28 18.83 -13.56
C GLN A 106 1.19 17.67 -13.14
N ALA A 107 0.59 16.58 -12.63
CA ALA A 107 1.31 15.36 -12.29
C ALA A 107 2.01 14.78 -13.52
N LEU A 108 1.31 14.63 -14.65
CA LEU A 108 1.90 14.15 -15.91
C LEU A 108 3.11 15.00 -16.32
N ARG A 109 2.97 16.33 -16.37
CA ARG A 109 4.07 17.22 -16.75
C ARG A 109 5.27 17.06 -15.81
N LYS A 110 5.01 16.92 -14.50
CA LYS A 110 6.05 16.72 -13.50
C LYS A 110 6.78 15.39 -13.72
N VAL A 111 6.04 14.31 -13.97
CA VAL A 111 6.62 12.98 -14.25
C VAL A 111 7.49 13.04 -15.49
N ILE A 112 7.00 13.59 -16.61
CA ILE A 112 7.79 13.73 -17.84
C ILE A 112 9.06 14.56 -17.60
N ALA A 113 8.94 15.67 -16.87
CA ALA A 113 10.09 16.51 -16.55
C ALA A 113 11.15 15.80 -15.68
N VAL A 114 10.73 14.94 -14.76
CA VAL A 114 11.64 14.15 -13.91
C VAL A 114 12.24 12.98 -14.69
N ALA A 115 11.44 12.25 -15.48
CA ALA A 115 11.89 11.15 -16.32
C ALA A 115 12.99 11.60 -17.30
N ASN A 116 12.85 12.79 -17.89
CA ASN A 116 13.87 13.36 -18.77
C ASN A 116 15.19 13.74 -18.06
N LYS A 117 15.18 13.91 -16.74
CA LYS A 117 16.36 14.29 -15.94
C LYS A 117 16.98 13.11 -15.19
N VAL A 118 16.18 12.08 -14.89
CA VAL A 118 16.57 10.94 -14.07
C VAL A 118 16.30 9.67 -14.87
N PRO A 119 17.28 9.19 -15.66
CA PRO A 119 17.15 7.96 -16.45
C PRO A 119 16.87 6.71 -15.60
N GLN A 120 17.20 6.76 -14.31
CA GLN A 120 16.99 5.68 -13.35
C GLN A 120 15.57 5.62 -12.79
N LEU A 121 14.66 6.51 -13.21
CA LEU A 121 13.28 6.49 -12.77
C LEU A 121 12.56 5.24 -13.32
N SER A 122 12.36 4.25 -12.46
CA SER A 122 11.71 2.99 -12.84
C SER A 122 10.24 2.92 -12.40
N VAL A 123 9.90 3.61 -11.30
CA VAL A 123 8.59 3.47 -10.64
C VAL A 123 7.91 4.81 -10.43
N LEU A 124 6.64 4.90 -10.81
CA LEU A 124 5.72 5.97 -10.43
C LEU A 124 4.65 5.46 -9.47
N GLY A 125 4.52 6.15 -8.34
CA GLY A 125 3.53 5.85 -7.31
C GLY A 125 2.53 6.97 -7.04
N ILE A 126 1.33 6.59 -6.63
CA ILE A 126 0.36 7.49 -5.99
C ILE A 126 0.14 7.03 -4.55
N ALA A 127 0.54 7.87 -3.60
CA ALA A 127 0.63 7.50 -2.17
C ALA A 127 -0.07 8.49 -1.21
N GLY A 128 -0.68 9.55 -1.73
CA GLY A 128 -1.32 10.57 -0.90
C GLY A 128 -1.38 11.93 -1.60
N PRO A 129 -1.64 13.03 -0.88
CA PRO A 129 -1.59 13.20 0.59
C PRO A 129 -2.63 12.45 1.43
N GLY A 130 -3.73 12.00 0.83
CA GLY A 130 -4.79 11.18 1.42
C GLY A 130 -4.66 9.71 1.06
N ASP A 131 -5.70 9.14 0.46
CA ASP A 131 -5.76 7.73 0.02
C ASP A 131 -6.05 7.65 -1.48
N ALA A 132 -5.21 6.89 -2.19
CA ALA A 132 -5.25 6.83 -3.65
C ALA A 132 -6.48 6.10 -4.20
N CYS A 133 -6.92 5.03 -3.53
CA CYS A 133 -8.12 4.30 -3.92
C CYS A 133 -9.41 5.05 -3.56
N TYR A 134 -9.39 5.90 -2.53
CA TYR A 134 -10.54 6.75 -2.21
C TYR A 134 -10.71 7.92 -3.20
N ASP A 135 -9.62 8.62 -3.55
CA ASP A 135 -9.66 9.68 -4.57
C ASP A 135 -9.43 9.11 -5.99
N TRP A 136 -10.19 8.06 -6.32
CA TRP A 136 -9.93 7.21 -7.49
C TRP A 136 -9.97 7.95 -8.82
N GLU A 137 -10.94 8.86 -9.00
CA GLU A 137 -11.10 9.59 -10.26
C GLU A 137 -9.80 10.32 -10.66
N LYS A 138 -9.13 10.97 -9.69
CA LYS A 138 -7.85 11.65 -9.93
C LYS A 138 -6.70 10.67 -10.10
N THR A 139 -6.68 9.62 -9.28
CA THR A 139 -5.65 8.57 -9.34
C THR A 139 -5.65 7.90 -10.71
N LYS A 140 -6.80 7.39 -11.15
CA LYS A 140 -6.99 6.76 -12.45
C LYS A 140 -6.65 7.70 -13.60
N ALA A 141 -7.20 8.93 -13.59
CA ALA A 141 -6.92 9.89 -14.64
C ALA A 141 -5.42 10.23 -14.76
N THR A 142 -4.67 10.16 -13.66
CA THR A 142 -3.22 10.34 -13.66
C THR A 142 -2.51 9.14 -14.27
N PHE A 143 -2.85 7.92 -13.86
CA PHE A 143 -2.26 6.70 -14.42
C PHE A 143 -2.55 6.56 -15.91
N ASP A 144 -3.80 6.72 -16.34
CA ASP A 144 -4.20 6.65 -17.75
C ASP A 144 -3.37 7.58 -18.64
N ARG A 145 -3.06 8.78 -18.13
CA ARG A 145 -2.26 9.76 -18.86
C ARG A 145 -0.79 9.39 -18.89
N VAL A 146 -0.25 8.91 -17.77
CA VAL A 146 1.16 8.52 -17.70
C VAL A 146 1.45 7.30 -18.56
N ILE A 147 0.61 6.27 -18.53
CA ILE A 147 0.79 5.04 -19.33
C ILE A 147 0.85 5.38 -20.83
N ARG A 148 0.06 6.35 -21.28
CA ARG A 148 0.05 6.78 -22.69
C ARG A 148 1.36 7.44 -23.13
N GLU A 149 2.00 8.20 -22.24
CA GLU A 149 3.21 8.97 -22.56
C GLU A 149 4.50 8.21 -22.21
N ILE A 150 4.47 7.37 -21.17
CA ILE A 150 5.61 6.61 -20.64
C ILE A 150 5.14 5.18 -20.34
N PRO A 151 4.93 4.34 -21.38
CA PRO A 151 4.39 2.99 -21.21
C PRO A 151 5.33 2.04 -20.45
N ASP A 152 6.64 2.33 -20.43
CA ASP A 152 7.65 1.46 -19.80
C ASP A 152 7.77 1.67 -18.28
N ILE A 153 7.09 2.67 -17.69
CA ILE A 153 7.19 2.96 -16.26
C ILE A 153 6.31 2.00 -15.45
N LYS A 154 6.89 1.43 -14.38
CA LYS A 154 6.14 0.57 -13.45
C LYS A 154 5.25 1.45 -12.56
N LEU A 155 3.99 1.06 -12.42
CA LEU A 155 3.03 1.77 -11.57
C LEU A 155 2.90 1.11 -10.21
N CYS A 156 2.77 1.94 -9.16
CA CYS A 156 2.44 1.49 -7.82
C CYS A 156 1.41 2.38 -7.13
N VAL A 157 0.68 1.82 -6.17
CA VAL A 157 -0.33 2.55 -5.40
C VAL A 157 -0.26 2.18 -3.93
N SER A 158 -0.45 3.16 -3.05
CA SER A 158 -0.60 2.93 -1.62
C SER A 158 -2.02 3.26 -1.17
N THR A 159 -2.62 2.36 -0.39
CA THR A 159 -3.99 2.51 0.12
C THR A 159 -4.15 1.97 1.54
N ASN A 160 -5.15 2.47 2.25
CA ASN A 160 -5.66 1.88 3.49
C ASN A 160 -6.53 0.63 3.25
N GLY A 161 -6.90 0.34 1.99
CA GLY A 161 -7.58 -0.89 1.60
C GLY A 161 -9.11 -0.87 1.68
N LEU A 162 -9.75 0.14 2.27
CA LEU A 162 -11.21 0.16 2.47
C LEU A 162 -12.02 0.15 1.16
N VAL A 163 -11.51 0.81 0.12
CA VAL A 163 -12.17 0.94 -1.21
C VAL A 163 -11.40 0.18 -2.28
N LEU A 164 -10.31 -0.51 -1.91
CA LEU A 164 -9.53 -1.30 -2.84
C LEU A 164 -10.36 -2.35 -3.61
N PRO A 165 -11.29 -3.11 -2.98
CA PRO A 165 -12.06 -4.14 -3.67
C PRO A 165 -12.80 -3.65 -4.92
N ASP A 166 -13.26 -2.39 -4.91
CA ASP A 166 -14.03 -1.80 -6.00
C ASP A 166 -13.15 -1.47 -7.22
N HIS A 167 -11.84 -1.34 -7.04
CA HIS A 167 -10.90 -0.87 -8.06
C HIS A 167 -9.85 -1.91 -8.48
N VAL A 168 -9.90 -3.14 -7.94
CA VAL A 168 -8.92 -4.20 -8.25
C VAL A 168 -8.88 -4.51 -9.75
N ALA A 169 -10.05 -4.61 -10.40
CA ALA A 169 -10.13 -4.91 -11.82
C ALA A 169 -9.47 -3.80 -12.66
N GLU A 170 -9.77 -2.54 -12.37
CA GLU A 170 -9.19 -1.40 -13.06
C GLU A 170 -7.67 -1.28 -12.84
N LEU A 171 -7.20 -1.55 -11.61
CA LEU A 171 -5.75 -1.59 -11.31
C LEU A 171 -5.03 -2.67 -12.13
N ALA A 172 -5.65 -3.85 -12.27
CA ALA A 172 -5.11 -4.94 -13.08
C ALA A 172 -5.11 -4.59 -14.58
N GLU A 173 -6.17 -3.96 -15.09
CA GLU A 173 -6.26 -3.50 -16.48
C GLU A 173 -5.20 -2.44 -16.82
N MET A 174 -4.89 -1.55 -15.87
CA MET A 174 -3.82 -0.56 -16.00
C MET A 174 -2.41 -1.13 -15.80
N ASN A 175 -2.29 -2.44 -15.54
CA ASN A 175 -1.03 -3.12 -15.24
C ASN A 175 -0.27 -2.49 -14.06
N VAL A 176 -0.99 -2.14 -12.99
CA VAL A 176 -0.39 -1.72 -11.72
C VAL A 176 0.21 -2.95 -11.02
N ASP A 177 1.54 -3.03 -10.98
CA ASP A 177 2.26 -4.21 -10.49
C ASP A 177 2.28 -4.30 -8.95
N HIS A 178 2.32 -3.15 -8.26
CA HIS A 178 2.55 -3.12 -6.81
C HIS A 178 1.46 -2.32 -6.09
N VAL A 179 0.79 -2.96 -5.15
CA VAL A 179 -0.22 -2.35 -4.28
C VAL A 179 0.23 -2.50 -2.83
N THR A 180 0.51 -1.38 -2.17
CA THR A 180 0.80 -1.35 -0.74
C THR A 180 -0.50 -1.13 0.04
N ILE A 181 -0.86 -2.08 0.89
CA ILE A 181 -2.04 -1.98 1.76
C ILE A 181 -1.57 -1.77 3.20
N THR A 182 -2.03 -0.69 3.82
CA THR A 182 -1.77 -0.46 5.24
C THR A 182 -2.73 -1.28 6.09
N ILE A 183 -2.21 -2.26 6.83
CA ILE A 183 -2.97 -3.07 7.77
C ILE A 183 -2.44 -2.79 9.17
N ASN A 184 -3.24 -2.14 10.01
CA ASN A 184 -2.91 -1.83 11.40
C ASN A 184 -3.99 -2.38 12.34
N MET A 185 -3.57 -2.85 13.51
CA MET A 185 -4.43 -3.25 14.63
C MET A 185 -3.93 -2.52 15.89
N VAL A 186 -4.85 -2.20 16.79
CA VAL A 186 -4.56 -1.60 18.12
C VAL A 186 -4.92 -2.59 19.21
#